data_AF-A2DHW8-F1
#
_entry.id   AF-A2DHW8-F1
#
_cell.length_a   1.000
_cell.length_b   1.000
_cell.length_c   1.000
_cell.angle_alpha   90.00
_cell.angle_beta   90.00
_cell.angle_gamma   90.00
#
_symmetry.space_group_name_H-M   'P 1'
#
loop_
_entity.id
_entity.type
_entity.pdbx_description
1 polymer ?
#
loop_
_entity_poly.entity_id
_entity_poly.type
_entity_poly.pdbx_seq_one_letter_code
_entity_poly.pdbx_strand_id
1 'polypeptide(L)'
;MPAPCAGLPNCPCADPKELDRLRSLNPLKIALTWTFGFGMFAKLPQCGDLIVSGHTMFMWQSSRWIMETTSRMLPTLGSTFVKLGSLYTFLIGICYITLSRNHYTIDIWFGFLLSEGCYYLYGLLEERVDDANNNSIPVKILRWFETRKYPIMKEEYESDDSSTLVEV
;
A
#
# COMPACT_ATOMS: atom_id res chain seq x y z
N MET A 1 18.29 8.53 -8.51
CA MET A 1 17.87 7.56 -9.55
C MET A 1 17.52 8.36 -10.79
N PRO A 2 17.91 7.94 -12.01
CA PRO A 2 17.49 8.66 -13.21
C PRO A 2 15.97 8.54 -13.33
N ALA A 3 15.28 9.67 -13.41
CA ALA A 3 13.82 9.69 -13.50
C ALA A 3 13.35 8.98 -14.77
N PRO A 4 12.19 8.30 -14.76
CA PRO A 4 11.40 8.06 -15.96
C PRO A 4 10.86 9.41 -16.46
N CYS A 5 11.75 10.30 -16.86
CA CYS A 5 11.86 10.73 -18.24
C CYS A 5 10.59 10.87 -19.09
N ALA A 6 9.51 11.36 -18.48
CA ALA A 6 8.33 11.83 -19.17
C ALA A 6 8.66 13.19 -19.81
N GLY A 7 8.93 13.20 -21.12
CA GLY A 7 8.87 14.42 -21.95
C GLY A 7 10.15 15.24 -22.08
N LEU A 8 11.34 14.72 -21.72
CA LEU A 8 12.62 15.41 -21.98
C LEU A 8 13.40 14.74 -23.12
N PRO A 9 14.06 15.50 -24.01
CA PRO A 9 14.72 14.97 -25.21
C PRO A 9 15.98 14.12 -24.96
N ASN A 10 16.52 14.07 -23.74
CA ASN A 10 17.75 13.33 -23.39
C ASN A 10 17.50 12.14 -22.45
N CYS A 11 16.36 11.49 -22.63
CA CYS A 11 15.91 10.46 -21.73
C CYS A 11 16.41 9.06 -22.13
N PRO A 12 16.89 8.22 -21.19
CA PRO A 12 17.39 6.89 -21.51
C PRO A 12 16.31 5.97 -22.09
N CYS A 13 15.03 6.29 -21.87
CA CYS A 13 13.90 5.58 -22.45
C CYS A 13 13.48 6.07 -23.84
N ALA A 14 14.05 7.19 -24.29
CA ALA A 14 13.95 7.71 -25.65
C ALA A 14 15.23 7.45 -26.46
N ASP A 15 16.31 6.95 -25.83
CA ASP A 15 17.54 6.57 -26.52
C ASP A 15 17.34 5.21 -27.22
N PRO A 16 17.43 5.16 -28.57
CA PRO A 16 17.30 3.91 -29.31
C PRO A 16 18.33 2.84 -28.88
N LYS A 17 19.52 3.25 -28.44
CA LYS A 17 20.56 2.29 -27.99
C LYS A 17 20.17 1.58 -26.70
N GLU A 18 19.55 2.29 -25.76
CA GLU A 18 19.05 1.68 -24.52
C GLU A 18 17.81 0.82 -24.76
N LEU A 19 16.94 1.22 -25.71
CA LEU A 19 15.79 0.41 -26.12
C LEU A 19 16.21 -0.92 -26.77
N ASP A 20 17.22 -0.90 -27.63
CA ASP A 20 17.76 -2.13 -28.24
C ASP A 20 18.43 -3.03 -27.20
N ARG A 21 19.14 -2.43 -26.22
CA ARG A 21 19.67 -3.17 -25.07
C ARG A 21 18.57 -3.85 -24.25
N LEU A 22 17.48 -3.14 -23.96
CA LEU A 22 16.33 -3.71 -23.24
C LEU A 22 15.67 -4.84 -24.02
N ARG A 23 15.51 -4.71 -25.34
CA ARG A 23 14.95 -5.76 -26.20
C ARG A 23 15.80 -7.03 -26.24
N SER A 24 17.12 -6.90 -26.09
CA SER A 24 18.03 -8.05 -26.03
C SER A 24 17.99 -8.83 -24.70
N LEU A 25 17.39 -8.26 -23.66
CA LEU A 25 17.30 -8.87 -22.34
C LEU A 25 16.03 -9.72 -22.19
N ASN A 26 16.08 -10.71 -21.30
CA ASN A 26 14.93 -11.57 -21.04
C ASN A 26 13.77 -10.74 -20.42
N PRO A 27 12.59 -10.70 -21.04
CA PRO A 27 11.47 -9.88 -20.57
C PRO A 27 11.02 -10.25 -19.15
N LEU A 28 11.14 -11.53 -18.77
CA LEU A 28 10.76 -12.01 -17.46
C LEU A 28 11.73 -11.49 -16.38
N LYS A 29 13.02 -11.41 -16.70
CA LYS A 29 14.03 -10.82 -15.80
C LYS A 29 13.78 -9.32 -15.62
N ILE A 30 13.44 -8.61 -16.69
CA ILE A 30 13.11 -7.18 -16.65
C ILE A 30 11.87 -6.96 -15.78
N ALA A 31 10.79 -7.73 -16.03
CA ALA A 31 9.56 -7.67 -15.26
C ALA A 31 9.80 -7.91 -13.77
N LEU A 32 10.48 -9.01 -13.40
CA LEU A 32 10.81 -9.30 -11.99
C LEU A 32 11.66 -8.17 -11.36
N THR A 33 12.61 -7.62 -12.11
CA THR A 33 13.47 -6.55 -11.59
C THR A 33 12.69 -5.27 -11.33
N TRP A 34 11.74 -4.92 -12.20
CA TRP A 34 10.90 -3.73 -12.05
C TRP A 34 9.79 -3.93 -11.01
N THR A 35 9.12 -5.09 -10.99
CA THR A 35 8.01 -5.39 -10.07
C THR A 35 8.46 -5.52 -8.61
N PHE A 36 9.62 -6.14 -8.35
CA PHE A 36 10.11 -6.31 -6.97
C PHE A 36 10.98 -5.16 -6.47
N GLY A 37 11.06 -4.04 -7.21
CA GLY A 37 11.87 -2.89 -6.81
C GLY A 37 13.39 -3.12 -6.88
N PHE A 38 13.85 -4.24 -7.45
CA PHE A 38 15.27 -4.48 -7.73
C PHE A 38 15.84 -3.54 -8.79
N GLY A 39 15.00 -2.75 -9.45
CA GLY A 39 15.39 -1.63 -10.32
C GLY A 39 16.34 -0.64 -9.67
N MET A 40 16.35 -0.51 -8.33
CA MET A 40 17.35 0.29 -7.62
C MET A 40 18.77 -0.31 -7.67
N PHE A 41 18.87 -1.63 -7.77
CA PHE A 41 20.15 -2.37 -7.81
C PHE A 41 20.56 -2.73 -9.24
N ALA A 42 19.62 -2.69 -10.19
CA ALA A 42 19.89 -2.96 -11.59
C ALA A 42 20.22 -1.66 -12.35
N LYS A 43 21.26 -1.67 -13.18
CA LYS A 43 21.55 -0.61 -14.16
C LYS A 43 20.60 -0.67 -15.37
N LEU A 44 19.31 -0.85 -15.12
CA LEU A 44 18.28 -0.85 -16.15
C LEU A 44 17.47 0.44 -16.02
N PRO A 45 17.37 1.26 -17.08
CA PRO A 45 16.49 2.40 -17.04
C PRO A 45 15.05 1.88 -16.87
N GLN A 46 14.31 2.48 -15.95
CA GLN A 46 12.90 2.16 -15.73
C GLN A 46 12.10 2.84 -16.85
N CYS A 47 12.02 2.15 -17.98
CA CYS A 47 11.30 2.60 -19.18
C CYS A 47 9.91 2.01 -19.31
N GLY A 48 9.51 1.21 -18.33
CA GLY A 48 8.13 0.76 -18.21
C GLY A 48 7.26 1.88 -17.66
N ASP A 49 6.11 2.08 -18.31
CA ASP A 49 4.99 2.77 -17.70
C ASP A 49 4.57 1.96 -16.46
N LEU A 50 4.96 2.43 -15.28
CA LEU A 50 4.57 1.80 -14.03
C LEU A 50 3.11 2.17 -13.81
N ILE A 51 2.19 1.38 -14.36
CA ILE A 51 0.73 1.55 -14.27
C ILE A 51 0.27 1.87 -12.82
N VAL A 52 1.03 1.39 -11.82
CA VAL A 52 0.75 1.60 -10.40
C VAL A 52 2.02 2.01 -9.64
N SER A 53 1.95 3.10 -8.89
CA SER A 53 3.04 3.56 -8.00
C SER A 53 3.16 2.68 -6.75
N GLY A 54 4.16 1.80 -6.73
CA GLY A 54 4.43 0.93 -5.57
C GLY A 54 4.79 1.71 -4.29
N HIS A 55 5.47 2.86 -4.41
CA HIS A 55 5.76 3.74 -3.26
C HIS A 55 4.47 4.26 -2.64
N THR A 56 3.52 4.69 -3.46
CA THR A 56 2.20 5.13 -2.99
C THR A 56 1.47 3.99 -2.29
N MET A 57 1.47 2.80 -2.88
CA MET A 57 0.83 1.63 -2.26
C MET A 57 1.41 1.30 -0.89
N PHE A 58 2.74 1.19 -0.82
CA PHE A 58 3.44 0.84 0.42
C PHE A 58 3.24 1.89 1.51
N MET A 59 3.37 3.18 1.18
CA MET A 59 3.18 4.27 2.13
C MET A 59 1.74 4.31 2.65
N TRP A 60 0.75 4.20 1.76
CA TRP A 60 -0.66 4.22 2.17
C TRP A 60 -1.01 3.03 3.07
N GLN A 61 -0.61 1.82 2.66
CA GLN A 61 -0.88 0.61 3.43
C GLN A 61 -0.20 0.64 4.81
N SER A 62 1.05 1.12 4.87
CA SER A 62 1.78 1.29 6.12
C SER A 62 1.12 2.33 7.03
N SER A 63 0.71 3.47 6.46
CA SER A 63 -0.03 4.50 7.21
C SER A 63 -1.33 3.93 7.79
N ARG A 64 -2.14 3.20 6.99
CA ARG A 64 -3.37 2.56 7.48
C ARG A 64 -3.09 1.59 8.63
N TRP A 65 -2.09 0.74 8.48
CA TRP A 65 -1.71 -0.21 9.52
C TRP A 65 -1.21 0.45 10.81
N ILE A 66 -0.43 1.53 10.71
CA ILE A 66 0.02 2.32 11.86
C ILE A 66 -1.16 2.99 12.56
N MET A 67 -2.06 3.62 11.79
CA MET A 67 -3.26 4.27 12.31
C MET A 67 -4.15 3.29 13.07
N GLU A 68 -4.40 2.12 12.46
CA GLU A 68 -5.19 1.03 13.05
C GLU A 68 -4.57 0.50 14.34
N THR A 69 -3.29 0.13 14.28
CA THR A 69 -2.58 -0.45 15.43
C THR A 69 -2.51 0.55 16.59
N THR A 70 -2.27 1.82 16.27
CA THR A 70 -2.17 2.86 17.29
C THR A 70 -3.51 3.18 17.95
N SER A 71 -4.61 3.15 17.19
CA SER A 71 -5.96 3.30 17.74
C SER A 71 -6.30 2.24 18.78
N ARG A 72 -5.72 1.04 18.68
CA ARG A 72 -5.93 -0.05 19.63
C ARG A 72 -5.03 0.05 20.88
N MET A 73 -3.91 0.76 20.78
CA MET A 73 -2.87 0.78 21.83
C MET A 73 -2.85 2.07 22.65
N LEU A 74 -3.20 3.21 22.04
CA LEU A 74 -3.09 4.53 22.65
C LEU A 74 -4.46 5.10 23.04
N PRO A 75 -4.52 5.97 24.07
CA PRO A 75 -5.71 6.75 24.36
C PRO A 75 -6.08 7.66 23.18
N THR A 76 -7.36 8.05 23.11
CA THR A 76 -7.96 8.75 21.96
C THR A 76 -7.14 9.95 21.48
N LEU A 77 -6.64 10.80 22.39
CA LEU A 77 -5.79 11.94 22.03
C LEU A 77 -4.49 11.53 21.32
N GLY A 78 -3.78 10.53 21.86
CA GLY A 78 -2.53 10.03 21.28
C GLY A 78 -2.76 9.38 19.92
N SER A 79 -3.84 8.59 19.79
CA SER A 79 -4.21 7.97 18.51
C SER A 79 -4.53 9.01 17.43
N THR A 80 -5.22 10.10 17.79
CA THR A 80 -5.54 11.20 16.85
C THR A 80 -4.28 11.89 16.33
N PHE A 81 -3.29 12.15 17.18
CA PHE A 81 -2.02 12.74 16.73
C PHE A 81 -1.28 11.83 15.75
N VAL A 82 -1.28 10.51 15.99
CA VAL A 82 -0.64 9.55 15.08
C VAL A 82 -1.42 9.41 13.78
N LYS A 83 -2.76 9.44 13.80
CA LYS A 83 -3.60 9.49 12.59
C LYS A 83 -3.28 10.72 11.74
N LEU A 84 -3.27 11.91 12.34
CA LEU A 84 -2.91 13.16 11.65
C LEU A 84 -1.48 13.14 11.12
N GLY A 85 -0.52 12.66 11.92
CA GLY A 85 0.88 12.52 11.51
C GLY A 85 1.05 11.58 10.32
N SER A 86 0.39 10.43 10.35
CA SER A 86 0.45 9.43 9.27
C SER A 86 -0.15 9.96 7.96
N LEU A 87 -1.26 10.71 8.04
CA LEU A 87 -1.86 11.40 6.89
C LEU A 87 -0.95 12.50 6.36
N TYR A 88 -0.36 13.32 7.23
CA TYR A 88 0.57 14.39 6.85
C TYR A 88 1.82 13.83 6.15
N THR A 89 2.45 12.81 6.71
CA THR A 89 3.60 12.13 6.09
C THR A 89 3.23 11.51 4.74
N PHE A 90 2.05 10.92 4.62
CA PHE A 90 1.56 10.40 3.34
C PHE A 90 1.43 11.51 2.29
N LEU A 91 0.77 12.63 2.63
CA LEU A 91 0.60 13.76 1.71
C LEU A 91 1.94 14.36 1.26
N ILE A 92 2.89 14.53 2.18
CA ILE A 92 4.25 14.97 1.83
C ILE A 92 4.93 13.97 0.90
N GLY A 93 4.80 12.67 1.18
CA GLY A 93 5.33 11.61 0.33
C GLY A 93 4.79 11.68 -1.10
N ILE A 94 3.47 11.84 -1.25
CA ILE A 94 2.83 12.01 -2.56
C ILE A 94 3.32 13.27 -3.27
N CYS A 95 3.44 14.38 -2.56
CA CYS A 95 4.03 15.61 -3.12
C CYS A 95 5.45 15.35 -3.62
N TYR A 96 6.30 14.68 -2.83
CA TYR A 96 7.67 14.36 -3.21
C TYR A 96 7.74 13.43 -4.43
N ILE A 97 6.93 12.36 -4.46
CA ILE A 97 6.86 11.44 -5.59
C ILE A 97 6.44 12.18 -6.87
N THR A 98 5.43 13.06 -6.78
CA THR A 98 4.96 13.87 -7.91
C THR A 98 6.03 14.86 -8.37
N LEU A 99 6.66 15.58 -7.45
CA LEU A 99 7.73 16.55 -7.75
C LEU A 99 8.99 15.91 -8.30
N SER A 100 9.28 14.67 -7.91
CA SER A 100 10.39 13.89 -8.45
C SER A 100 10.21 13.54 -9.93
N ARG A 101 8.98 13.73 -10.48
CA ARG A 101 8.61 13.42 -11.87
C ARG A 101 8.98 11.98 -12.26
N ASN A 102 8.93 11.08 -11.28
CA ASN A 102 9.24 9.67 -11.46
C ASN A 102 7.99 8.80 -11.71
N HIS A 103 6.81 9.36 -11.57
CA HIS A 103 5.54 8.67 -11.80
C HIS A 103 4.57 9.64 -12.46
N TYR A 104 3.70 9.15 -13.33
CA TYR A 104 2.56 9.93 -13.74
C TYR A 104 1.61 10.08 -12.56
N THR A 105 0.88 11.19 -12.52
CA THR A 105 -0.12 11.41 -11.46
C THR A 105 -1.18 10.31 -11.47
N ILE A 106 -1.49 9.73 -12.63
CA ILE A 106 -2.42 8.61 -12.76
C ILE A 106 -1.93 7.35 -12.03
N ASP A 107 -0.63 7.05 -12.05
CA ASP A 107 -0.02 5.91 -11.36
C ASP A 107 -0.16 6.03 -9.84
N ILE A 108 -0.07 7.26 -9.34
CA ILE A 108 -0.27 7.60 -7.93
C ILE A 108 -1.75 7.38 -7.55
N TRP A 109 -2.68 7.88 -8.35
CA TRP A 109 -4.12 7.70 -8.11
C TRP A 109 -4.50 6.22 -8.12
N PHE A 110 -4.05 5.45 -9.12
CA PHE A 110 -4.28 4.00 -9.15
C PHE A 110 -3.62 3.28 -7.98
N GLY A 111 -2.40 3.66 -7.59
CA GLY A 111 -1.73 3.10 -6.40
C GLY A 111 -2.52 3.31 -5.12
N PHE A 112 -3.07 4.52 -4.94
CA PHE A 112 -3.94 4.82 -3.80
C PHE A 112 -5.25 4.02 -3.84
N LEU A 113 -5.99 4.08 -4.94
CA LEU A 113 -7.28 3.39 -5.08
C LEU A 113 -7.16 1.88 -4.96
N LEU A 114 -6.13 1.28 -5.57
CA LEU A 114 -5.89 -0.15 -5.48
C LEU A 114 -5.57 -0.56 -4.04
N SER A 115 -4.72 0.20 -3.34
CA SER A 115 -4.34 -0.12 -1.97
C SER A 115 -5.49 0.07 -0.99
N GLU A 116 -6.26 1.14 -1.15
CA GLU A 116 -7.46 1.37 -0.35
C GLU A 116 -8.52 0.29 -0.62
N GLY A 117 -8.72 -0.08 -1.89
CA GLY A 117 -9.59 -1.20 -2.27
C GLY A 117 -9.16 -2.52 -1.66
N CYS A 118 -7.85 -2.83 -1.68
CA CYS A 118 -7.30 -4.02 -1.02
C CYS A 118 -7.51 -3.99 0.50
N TYR A 119 -7.35 -2.83 1.14
CA TYR A 119 -7.62 -2.66 2.57
C TYR A 119 -9.07 -2.97 2.94
N TYR A 120 -10.02 -2.39 2.19
CA TYR A 120 -11.45 -2.65 2.40
C TYR A 120 -11.83 -4.10 2.09
N LEU A 121 -11.34 -4.64 0.97
CA LEU A 121 -11.59 -6.04 0.61
C LEU A 121 -11.08 -6.98 1.69
N TYR A 122 -9.90 -6.71 2.24
CA TYR A 122 -9.36 -7.47 3.36
C TYR A 122 -10.27 -7.42 4.58
N GLY A 123 -10.72 -6.24 5.00
CA GLY A 123 -11.63 -6.10 6.13
C GLY A 123 -12.99 -6.77 5.93
N LEU A 124 -13.54 -6.71 4.71
CA LEU A 124 -14.77 -7.44 4.35
C LEU A 124 -14.57 -8.96 4.40
N LEU A 125 -13.42 -9.46 3.96
CA LEU A 125 -13.10 -10.88 4.05
C LEU A 125 -12.99 -11.32 5.50
N GLU A 126 -12.40 -10.50 6.37
CA GLU A 126 -12.27 -10.80 7.80
C GLU A 126 -13.63 -10.92 8.49
N GLU A 127 -14.53 -9.96 8.29
CA GLU A 127 -15.91 -10.00 8.81
C GLU A 127 -16.65 -11.27 8.35
N ARG A 128 -16.53 -11.61 7.06
CA ARG A 128 -17.14 -12.82 6.51
C ARG A 128 -16.54 -14.10 7.08
N VAL A 129 -15.26 -14.10 7.46
CA VAL A 129 -14.58 -15.27 8.02
C VAL A 129 -15.00 -15.52 9.48
N ASP A 130 -15.29 -14.47 10.24
CA ASP A 130 -15.83 -14.60 11.60
C ASP A 130 -17.21 -15.27 11.60
N ASP A 131 -18.05 -14.96 10.61
CA ASP A 131 -19.39 -15.54 10.45
C ASP A 131 -19.41 -16.90 9.72
N ALA A 132 -18.32 -17.26 9.03
CA ALA A 132 -18.29 -18.43 8.15
C ALA A 132 -17.88 -19.73 8.84
N ASN A 133 -18.44 -20.84 8.35
CA ASN A 133 -18.07 -22.18 8.79
C ASN A 133 -16.58 -22.48 8.49
N ASN A 134 -15.88 -23.06 9.48
CA ASN A 134 -14.43 -23.35 9.48
C ASN A 134 -13.90 -24.18 8.30
N ASN A 135 -14.77 -24.79 7.51
CA ASN A 135 -14.39 -25.70 6.44
C ASN A 135 -14.12 -25.03 5.09
N SER A 136 -14.44 -23.74 4.92
CA SER A 136 -14.20 -23.06 3.64
C SER A 136 -12.69 -22.77 3.42
N ILE A 137 -12.23 -22.97 2.18
CA ILE A 137 -10.84 -22.69 1.76
C ILE A 137 -10.40 -21.24 2.06
N PRO A 138 -11.20 -20.19 1.77
CA PRO A 138 -10.79 -18.82 2.07
C PRO A 138 -10.60 -18.58 3.58
N VAL A 139 -11.46 -19.14 4.44
CA VAL A 139 -11.30 -19.09 5.91
C VAL A 139 -9.98 -19.75 6.33
N LYS A 140 -9.63 -20.91 5.76
CA LYS A 140 -8.39 -21.62 6.08
C LYS A 140 -7.15 -20.85 5.65
N ILE A 141 -7.16 -20.27 4.45
CA ILE A 141 -6.06 -19.44 3.96
C ILE A 141 -5.90 -18.20 4.84
N LEU A 142 -7.01 -17.49 5.13
CA LEU A 142 -6.95 -16.28 5.95
C LEU A 142 -6.44 -16.59 7.36
N ARG A 143 -6.93 -17.66 8.00
CA ARG A 143 -6.45 -18.08 9.33
C ARG A 143 -5.03 -18.64 9.34
N TRP A 144 -4.53 -19.12 8.20
CA TRP A 144 -3.13 -19.49 8.05
C TRP A 144 -2.22 -18.26 8.00
N PHE A 145 -2.65 -17.21 7.30
CA PHE A 145 -1.92 -15.94 7.24
C PHE A 145 -2.07 -15.12 8.53
N GLU A 146 -3.21 -15.18 9.20
CA GLU A 146 -3.56 -14.25 10.27
C GLU A 146 -4.40 -14.89 11.38
N THR A 147 -3.92 -14.79 12.63
CA THR A 147 -4.62 -15.28 13.84
C THR A 147 -5.04 -14.13 14.77
N ARG A 148 -5.38 -12.97 14.22
CA ARG A 148 -5.72 -11.79 15.05
C ARG A 148 -7.09 -11.98 15.71
N LYS A 149 -7.21 -11.47 16.94
CA LYS A 149 -8.44 -11.52 17.74
C LYS A 149 -9.44 -10.40 17.41
N TYR A 150 -8.98 -9.32 16.77
CA TYR A 150 -9.78 -8.10 16.56
C TYR A 150 -9.76 -7.66 15.09
N PRO A 151 -10.91 -7.59 14.41
CA PRO A 151 -10.97 -7.29 12.98
C PRO A 151 -10.72 -5.83 12.65
N ILE A 152 -10.23 -5.56 11.44
CA ILE A 152 -9.76 -4.24 10.99
C ILE A 152 -10.89 -3.24 10.78
N MET A 153 -12.09 -3.69 10.41
CA MET A 153 -13.25 -2.82 10.12
C MET A 153 -14.20 -2.63 11.31
N LYS A 154 -13.98 -3.29 12.46
CA LYS A 154 -14.77 -3.01 13.67
C LYS A 154 -14.19 -1.77 14.38
N GLU A 155 -14.68 -0.57 14.06
CA GLU A 155 -14.49 0.59 14.95
C GLU A 155 -15.67 0.74 15.95
N GLU A 156 -15.30 0.87 17.24
CA GLU A 156 -15.85 1.75 18.29
C GLU A 156 -17.31 1.67 18.81
N TYR A 157 -18.09 0.61 18.57
CA TYR A 157 -19.44 0.47 19.17
C TYR A 157 -19.64 -0.75 20.10
N GLU A 158 -18.63 -1.09 20.90
CA GLU A 158 -18.77 -1.99 22.06
C GLU A 158 -18.13 -1.38 23.32
N SER A 159 -18.21 -0.05 23.48
CA SER A 159 -17.91 0.61 24.76
C SER A 159 -19.18 0.98 25.55
N ASP A 160 -20.33 0.38 25.22
CA ASP A 160 -21.62 0.65 25.87
C ASP A 160 -22.10 -0.49 26.78
N ASP A 161 -21.19 -1.34 27.28
CA ASP A 161 -21.53 -2.42 28.23
C ASP A 161 -20.69 -2.37 29.52
N SER A 162 -20.28 -1.17 29.93
CA SER A 162 -19.76 -0.88 31.29
C SER A 162 -20.62 0.18 32.00
N SER A 163 -21.91 0.24 31.68
CA SER A 163 -22.92 0.97 32.43
C SER A 163 -23.86 -0.01 33.14
N THR A 164 -23.32 -1.06 33.78
CA THR A 164 -24.08 -1.86 34.75
C THR A 164 -23.12 -2.59 35.69
N LEU A 165 -23.42 -2.55 36.99
CA LEU A 165 -22.74 -3.24 38.12
C LEU A 165 -21.66 -2.47 38.89
N VAL A 166 -22.01 -1.29 39.42
CA VAL A 166 -21.73 -1.00 40.84
C VAL A 166 -22.99 -0.39 41.48
N GLU A 167 -24.02 -1.21 41.66
CA GLU A 167 -24.81 -1.14 42.89
C GLU A 167 -24.09 -2.03 43.90
N VAL A 168 -23.53 -1.41 44.95
CA VAL A 168 -23.66 -1.69 46.40
C VAL A 168 -22.75 -0.72 47.14
#